data_AF-A0A271J2A1-F1
#
_entry.id   AF-A0A271J2A1-F1
#
_cell.length_a   1.000
_cell.length_b   1.000
_cell.length_c   1.000
_cell.angle_alpha   90.00
_cell.angle_beta   90.00
_cell.angle_gamma   90.00
#
_symmetry.space_group_name_H-M   'P 1'
#
loop_
_entity.id
_entity.type
_entity.pdbx_description
1 polymer ?
#
loop_
_entity_poly.entity_id
_entity_poly.type
_entity_poly.pdbx_seq_one_letter_code
_entity_poly.pdbx_strand_id
1 'polypeptide(L)'
;MPPESSVSVATPRGLVTITSRPPPSRRARLRVEAHRDFLAGHWAELSAAAYEGYRRHGAGAVVLWRSETPRRFRPRPFEPERLFYTTQIHNLPGTTEADFDGWEARQLETYDPDAEGLVVFVEGSGVVGYRVAGQPAPPEALRASRAREN
;
A
#
# COMPACT_ATOMS: atom_id res chain seq x y z
N MET A 1 -22.36 -4.49 2.13
CA MET A 1 -20.98 -4.05 1.88
C MET A 1 -20.08 -4.60 2.98
N PRO A 2 -18.87 -5.11 2.68
CA PRO A 2 -17.91 -5.38 3.73
C PRO A 2 -17.58 -4.06 4.44
N PRO A 3 -17.48 -4.06 5.77
CA PRO A 3 -17.13 -2.86 6.52
C PRO A 3 -15.72 -2.39 6.15
N GLU A 4 -15.51 -1.07 6.05
CA GLU A 4 -14.18 -0.47 5.89
C GLU A 4 -13.71 0.12 7.22
N SER A 5 -12.39 0.15 7.42
CA SER A 5 -11.74 0.81 8.55
C SER A 5 -10.75 1.84 8.00
N SER A 6 -11.05 3.11 8.26
CA SER A 6 -10.17 4.24 7.94
C SER A 6 -9.52 4.77 9.22
N VAL A 7 -8.21 5.00 9.15
CA VAL A 7 -7.43 5.60 10.23
C VAL A 7 -6.56 6.69 9.65
N SER A 8 -6.57 7.86 10.27
CA SER A 8 -5.70 8.97 9.90
C SER A 8 -4.50 9.02 10.85
N VAL A 9 -3.30 9.03 10.28
CA VAL A 9 -2.02 9.09 10.98
C VAL A 9 -1.38 10.44 10.71
N ALA A 10 -1.01 11.16 11.77
CA ALA A 10 -0.29 12.41 11.65
C ALA A 10 1.18 12.13 11.36
N THR A 11 1.73 12.79 10.34
CA THR A 11 3.14 12.71 9.95
C THR A 11 3.75 14.11 9.93
N PRO A 12 5.10 14.25 9.90
CA PRO A 12 5.73 15.56 9.74
C PRO A 12 5.33 16.30 8.45
N ARG A 13 4.81 15.59 7.44
CA ARG A 13 4.39 16.15 6.14
C ARG A 13 2.88 16.38 6.04
N GLY A 14 2.13 16.07 7.09
CA GLY A 14 0.68 16.22 7.14
C GLY A 14 -0.03 14.92 7.50
N LEU A 15 -1.34 14.91 7.28
CA LEU A 15 -2.20 13.78 7.62
C LEU A 15 -2.18 12.75 6.48
N VAL A 16 -2.02 11.47 6.84
CA VAL A 16 -2.15 10.33 5.92
C VAL A 16 -3.33 9.49 6.38
N THR A 17 -4.35 9.37 5.54
CA THR A 17 -5.54 8.53 5.77
C THR A 17 -5.35 7.18 5.09
N ILE A 18 -5.48 6.12 5.88
CA ILE A 18 -5.24 4.74 5.47
C ILE A 18 -6.54 3.97 5.67
N THR A 19 -7.10 3.48 4.57
CA THR A 19 -8.33 2.70 4.53
C THR A 19 -8.02 1.25 4.19
N SER A 20 -8.61 0.32 4.93
CA SER A 20 -8.39 -1.13 4.80
C SER A 20 -9.60 -1.90 5.31
N ARG A 21 -9.65 -3.21 5.03
CA ARG A 21 -10.59 -4.10 5.69
C ARG A 21 -10.29 -4.19 7.20
N PRO A 22 -11.33 -4.29 8.05
CA PRO A 22 -11.15 -4.57 9.48
C PRO A 22 -10.38 -5.88 9.69
N PRO A 23 -9.36 -5.89 10.56
CA PRO A 23 -8.59 -7.10 10.84
C PRO A 23 -9.49 -8.15 11.52
N PRO A 24 -9.48 -9.42 11.06
CA PRO A 24 -10.35 -10.47 11.61
C PRO A 24 -9.89 -11.02 12.96
N SER A 25 -8.70 -10.65 13.42
CA SER A 25 -8.11 -11.15 14.67
C SER A 25 -7.18 -10.13 15.33
N ARG A 26 -6.86 -10.34 16.61
CA ARG A 26 -5.88 -9.52 17.34
C ARG A 26 -4.49 -9.54 16.69
N ARG A 27 -4.04 -10.70 16.19
CA ARG A 27 -2.75 -10.82 15.49
C ARG A 27 -2.77 -10.04 14.18
N ALA A 28 -3.87 -10.10 13.42
CA ALA A 28 -4.03 -9.29 12.22
C ALA A 28 -4.06 -7.80 12.54
N ARG A 29 -4.65 -7.39 13.68
CA ARG A 29 -4.66 -5.99 14.10
C ARG A 29 -3.27 -5.42 14.36
N LEU A 30 -2.42 -6.14 15.10
CA LEU A 30 -1.02 -5.72 15.34
C LEU A 30 -0.23 -5.60 14.03
N ARG A 31 -0.48 -6.51 13.07
CA ARG A 31 0.11 -6.43 11.73
C ARG A 31 -0.37 -5.19 10.99
N VAL A 32 -1.68 -4.94 10.96
CA VAL A 32 -2.27 -3.76 10.30
C VAL A 32 -1.76 -2.46 10.92
N GLU A 33 -1.54 -2.41 12.24
CA GLU A 33 -0.92 -1.26 12.92
C GLU A 33 0.51 -1.03 12.39
N ALA A 34 1.35 -2.07 12.29
CA ALA A 34 2.69 -1.94 11.71
C ALA A 34 2.68 -1.52 10.23
N HIS A 35 1.71 -1.99 9.44
CA HIS A 35 1.55 -1.55 8.05
C HIS A 35 1.18 -0.07 7.99
N ARG A 36 0.29 0.40 8.87
CA ARG A 36 -0.13 1.80 8.92
C ARG A 36 1.03 2.73 9.23
N ASP A 37 1.87 2.37 10.19
CA ASP A 37 3.06 3.14 10.55
C ASP A 37 4.03 3.25 9.36
N PHE A 38 4.22 2.14 8.63
CA PHE A 38 5.05 2.15 7.42
C PHE A 38 4.45 3.02 6.30
N LEU A 39 3.17 2.81 5.98
CA LEU A 39 2.47 3.56 4.94
C LEU A 39 2.52 5.07 5.21
N ALA A 40 2.29 5.47 6.47
CA ALA A 40 2.37 6.86 6.89
C ALA A 40 3.80 7.41 6.78
N GLY A 41 4.80 6.65 7.26
CA GLY A 41 6.21 7.06 7.21
C GLY A 41 6.77 7.21 5.79
N HIS A 42 6.28 6.39 4.85
CA HIS A 42 6.78 6.31 3.47
C HIS A 42 5.81 6.84 2.41
N TRP A 43 4.74 7.52 2.82
CA TRP A 43 3.67 7.91 1.90
C TRP A 43 4.15 8.67 0.66
N ALA A 44 5.08 9.61 0.81
CA ALA A 44 5.57 10.39 -0.33
C ALA A 44 6.30 9.52 -1.39
N GLU A 45 7.04 8.50 -0.97
CA GLU A 45 7.73 7.58 -1.89
C GLU A 45 6.72 6.64 -2.55
N LEU A 46 5.81 6.09 -1.76
CA LEU A 46 4.76 5.18 -2.21
C LEU A 46 3.80 5.85 -3.19
N SER A 47 3.40 7.09 -2.91
CA SER A 47 2.50 7.86 -3.79
C SER A 47 3.17 8.27 -5.09
N ALA A 48 4.46 8.63 -5.06
CA ALA A 48 5.23 8.88 -6.28
C ALA A 48 5.32 7.62 -7.16
N ALA A 49 5.64 6.48 -6.56
CA ALA A 49 5.71 5.20 -7.26
C ALA A 49 4.34 4.75 -7.80
N ALA A 50 3.28 4.92 -7.00
CA ALA A 50 1.91 4.61 -7.42
C ALA A 50 1.49 5.45 -8.63
N TYR A 51 1.77 6.75 -8.61
CA TYR A 51 1.43 7.64 -9.71
C TYR A 51 2.27 7.39 -10.96
N GLU A 52 3.56 7.12 -10.79
CA GLU A 52 4.42 6.76 -11.91
C GLU A 52 3.98 5.47 -12.59
N GLY A 53 3.65 4.45 -11.81
CA GLY A 53 3.08 3.20 -12.32
C GLY A 53 1.77 3.45 -13.05
N TYR A 54 0.88 4.26 -12.46
CA TYR A 54 -0.40 4.64 -13.07
C TYR A 54 -0.20 5.32 -14.43
N ARG A 55 0.71 6.30 -14.50
CA ARG A 55 1.01 7.01 -15.74
C ARG A 55 1.55 6.10 -16.84
N ARG A 56 2.22 5.00 -16.50
CA ARG A 56 2.81 4.06 -17.47
C ARG A 56 1.84 2.95 -17.89
N HIS A 57 0.97 2.50 -16.98
CA HIS A 57 0.22 1.26 -17.14
C HIS A 57 -1.30 1.38 -16.95
N GLY A 58 -1.80 2.54 -16.54
CA GLY A 58 -3.20 2.72 -16.13
C GLY A 58 -3.43 2.22 -14.70
N ALA A 59 -4.64 1.79 -14.35
CA ALA A 59 -5.00 1.42 -12.98
C ALA A 59 -4.16 0.24 -12.43
N GLY A 60 -3.75 0.34 -11.17
CA GLY A 60 -2.84 -0.63 -10.56
C GLY A 60 -2.49 -0.30 -9.11
N ALA A 61 -1.71 -1.18 -8.48
CA ALA A 61 -1.30 -1.04 -7.09
C ALA A 61 0.21 -1.22 -6.92
N VAL A 62 0.75 -0.54 -5.91
CA VAL A 62 2.13 -0.72 -5.43
C VAL A 62 2.16 -1.95 -4.51
N VAL A 63 3.01 -2.91 -4.85
CA VAL A 63 3.15 -4.18 -4.14
C VAL A 63 4.40 -4.13 -3.28
N LEU A 64 4.25 -4.53 -2.02
CA LEU A 64 5.31 -4.63 -1.02
C LEU A 64 5.43 -6.09 -0.58
N TRP A 65 6.54 -6.74 -0.97
CA TRP A 65 6.86 -8.10 -0.55
C TRP A 65 7.62 -8.13 0.76
N ARG A 66 7.09 -8.86 1.75
CA ARG A 66 7.84 -9.19 2.95
C ARG A 66 8.55 -10.54 2.77
N SER A 67 9.88 -10.54 2.78
CA SER A 67 10.66 -11.79 2.76
C SER A 67 10.33 -12.67 3.98
N GLU A 68 9.98 -13.94 3.73
CA GLU A 68 9.50 -14.91 4.73
C GLU A 68 10.53 -15.37 5.77
N THR A 69 11.77 -14.87 5.77
CA THR A 69 12.75 -15.24 6.82
C THR A 69 12.94 -14.12 7.86
N PRO A 70 12.07 -14.00 8.88
CA PRO A 70 12.36 -13.20 10.06
C PRO A 70 13.43 -13.94 10.88
N ARG A 71 14.71 -13.57 10.71
CA ARG A 71 15.75 -13.94 11.68
C ARG A 71 15.43 -13.23 13.00
N ARG A 72 14.98 -14.02 13.99
CA ARG A 72 14.81 -13.76 15.44
C ARG A 72 14.49 -12.30 15.87
N PHE A 73 13.32 -12.17 16.48
CA PHE A 73 12.96 -11.16 17.49
C PHE A 73 12.73 -9.69 17.10
N ARG A 74 12.70 -9.32 15.81
CA ARG A 74 12.16 -8.02 15.38
C ARG A 74 11.37 -8.15 14.06
N PRO A 75 10.19 -7.51 13.92
CA PRO A 75 9.65 -7.24 12.60
C PRO A 75 10.70 -6.44 11.83
N ARG A 76 11.14 -6.90 10.66
CA ARG A 76 11.93 -6.04 9.78
C ARG A 76 11.04 -4.89 9.31
N PRO A 77 11.51 -3.63 9.33
CA PRO A 77 10.82 -2.56 8.61
C PRO A 77 10.72 -2.96 7.14
N PHE A 78 9.65 -2.55 6.46
CA PHE A 78 9.51 -2.82 5.03
C PHE A 78 10.61 -2.03 4.31
N GLU A 79 11.54 -2.73 3.67
CA GLU A 79 12.57 -2.08 2.86
C GLU A 79 11.93 -1.76 1.49
N PRO A 80 12.00 -0.50 1.00
CA PRO A 80 11.41 -0.08 -0.28
C PRO A 80 12.05 -0.76 -1.51
N GLU A 81 13.03 -1.64 -1.34
CA GLU A 81 13.80 -2.31 -2.39
C GLU A 81 12.99 -3.33 -3.23
N ARG A 82 11.69 -3.54 -2.93
CA ARG A 82 10.83 -4.47 -3.67
C ARG A 82 9.46 -3.88 -4.03
N LEU A 83 9.45 -2.59 -4.37
CA LEU A 83 8.26 -1.94 -4.94
C LEU A 83 8.01 -2.49 -6.35
N PHE A 84 6.85 -3.10 -6.57
CA PHE A 84 6.39 -3.51 -7.90
C PHE A 84 5.04 -2.87 -8.20
N TYR A 85 4.83 -2.35 -9.40
CA TYR A 85 3.52 -1.87 -9.83
C TYR A 85 2.83 -2.96 -10.64
N THR A 86 1.64 -3.40 -10.23
CA THR A 86 0.86 -4.36 -11.00
C THR A 86 -0.51 -3.80 -11.35
N THR A 87 -0.93 -4.04 -12.58
CA THR A 87 -2.31 -3.84 -13.05
C THR A 87 -3.17 -5.09 -12.82
N GLN A 88 -2.55 -6.23 -12.52
CA GLN A 88 -3.20 -7.52 -12.27
C GLN A 88 -2.93 -7.97 -10.83
N ILE A 89 -3.57 -7.28 -9.88
CA ILE A 89 -3.42 -7.62 -8.46
C ILE A 89 -3.79 -9.08 -8.15
N HIS A 90 -4.73 -9.67 -8.90
CA HIS A 90 -5.15 -11.08 -8.76
C HIS A 90 -4.11 -12.11 -9.23
N ASN A 91 -3.07 -11.69 -9.98
CA ASN A 91 -2.02 -12.56 -10.52
C ASN A 91 -0.66 -12.37 -9.82
N LEU A 92 -0.66 -11.94 -8.55
CA LEU A 92 0.59 -11.78 -7.81
C LEU A 92 1.26 -13.15 -7.56
N PRO A 93 2.56 -13.31 -7.87
CA PRO A 93 3.24 -14.59 -7.65
C PRO A 93 3.17 -15.02 -6.19
N GLY A 94 2.68 -16.23 -5.90
CA GLY A 94 2.56 -16.73 -4.52
C GLY A 94 1.25 -16.38 -3.82
N THR A 95 0.29 -15.77 -4.53
CA THR A 95 -1.08 -15.56 -4.07
C THR A 95 -2.07 -16.36 -4.92
N THR A 96 -3.29 -16.52 -4.42
CA THR A 96 -4.41 -17.18 -5.09
C THR A 96 -5.60 -16.21 -5.17
N GLU A 97 -6.57 -16.46 -6.04
CA GLU A 97 -7.80 -15.66 -6.10
C GLU A 97 -8.53 -15.60 -4.75
N ALA A 98 -8.43 -16.66 -3.93
CA ALA A 98 -9.02 -16.69 -2.59
C ALA A 98 -8.38 -15.70 -1.61
N ASP A 99 -7.14 -15.25 -1.88
CA ASP A 99 -6.47 -14.21 -1.12
C ASP A 99 -6.99 -12.80 -1.46
N PHE A 100 -7.73 -12.67 -2.56
CA PHE A 100 -8.40 -11.44 -2.98
C PHE A 100 -9.90 -11.60 -2.78
N ASP A 101 -10.40 -11.10 -1.66
CA ASP A 101 -11.82 -11.21 -1.29
C ASP A 101 -12.73 -10.20 -1.99
N GLY A 102 -12.26 -9.64 -3.11
CA GLY A 102 -12.92 -8.65 -3.95
C GLY A 102 -12.77 -7.20 -3.48
N TRP A 103 -12.27 -6.93 -2.26
CA TRP A 103 -12.09 -5.56 -1.81
C TRP A 103 -10.99 -4.85 -2.59
N GLU A 104 -9.81 -5.46 -2.75
CA GLU A 104 -8.69 -4.89 -3.50
C GLU A 104 -9.06 -4.66 -4.97
N ALA A 105 -9.76 -5.63 -5.58
CA ALA A 105 -10.27 -5.53 -6.95
C ALA A 105 -11.20 -4.33 -7.12
N ARG A 106 -12.15 -4.15 -6.19
CA ARG A 106 -13.04 -2.98 -6.17
C ARG A 106 -12.28 -1.68 -5.97
N GLN A 107 -11.29 -1.63 -5.08
CA GLN A 107 -10.52 -0.41 -4.91
C GLN A 107 -9.81 -0.03 -6.20
N LEU A 108 -9.25 -1.01 -6.94
CA LEU A 108 -8.63 -0.80 -8.24
C LEU A 108 -9.54 -0.10 -9.26
N GLU A 109 -10.85 -0.36 -9.19
CA GLU A 109 -11.87 0.24 -10.06
C GLU A 109 -12.36 1.62 -9.60
N THR A 110 -12.18 1.95 -8.32
CA THR A 110 -12.90 3.08 -7.68
C THR A 110 -12.00 4.14 -7.05
N TYR A 111 -10.71 3.86 -6.87
CA TYR A 111 -9.77 4.83 -6.29
C TYR A 111 -9.47 5.97 -7.25
N ASP A 112 -9.17 7.15 -6.70
CA ASP A 112 -8.70 8.29 -7.48
C ASP A 112 -7.15 8.31 -7.52
N PRO A 113 -6.50 7.98 -8.65
CA PRO A 113 -5.05 7.93 -8.73
C PRO A 113 -4.36 9.30 -8.61
N ASP A 114 -5.08 10.42 -8.77
CA ASP A 114 -4.54 11.76 -8.59
C ASP A 114 -4.55 12.22 -7.12
N ALA A 115 -5.29 11.53 -6.25
CA ALA A 115 -5.42 11.84 -4.82
C ALA A 115 -4.97 10.70 -3.89
N GLU A 116 -5.04 9.46 -4.37
CA GLU A 116 -4.89 8.24 -3.59
C GLU A 116 -3.92 7.26 -4.27
N GLY A 117 -3.40 6.34 -3.47
CA GLY A 117 -2.56 5.24 -3.92
C GLY A 117 -3.05 3.93 -3.33
N LEU A 118 -3.07 2.89 -4.17
CA LEU A 118 -3.31 1.53 -3.71
C LEU A 118 -1.99 0.86 -3.39
N VAL A 119 -1.89 0.34 -2.18
CA VAL A 119 -0.72 -0.39 -1.69
C VAL A 119 -1.15 -1.77 -1.21
N VAL A 120 -0.45 -2.80 -1.67
CA VAL A 120 -0.74 -4.19 -1.37
C VAL A 120 0.47 -4.80 -0.68
N PHE A 121 0.29 -5.28 0.55
CA PHE A 121 1.30 -6.05 1.24
C PHE A 121 1.07 -7.52 0.96
N VAL A 122 2.13 -8.23 0.57
CA VAL A 122 2.09 -9.68 0.47
C VAL A 122 3.05 -10.29 1.48
N GLU A 123 2.47 -11.05 2.40
CA GLU A 123 3.17 -11.64 3.54
C GLU A 123 2.77 -13.11 3.75
N GLY A 124 3.72 -14.01 3.58
CA GLY A 124 3.46 -15.44 3.73
C GLY A 124 2.39 -15.92 2.76
N SER A 125 1.31 -16.51 3.28
CA SER A 125 0.20 -17.03 2.49
C SER A 125 -0.98 -16.06 2.35
N GLY A 126 -0.76 -14.73 2.42
CA GLY A 126 -1.88 -13.80 2.37
C GLY A 126 -1.52 -12.39 1.91
N VAL A 127 -2.56 -11.69 1.49
CA VAL A 127 -2.51 -10.33 0.95
C VAL A 127 -3.29 -9.39 1.86
N VAL A 128 -2.80 -8.16 2.01
CA VAL A 128 -3.55 -7.08 2.67
C VAL A 128 -3.42 -5.81 1.84
N GLY A 129 -4.54 -5.37 1.26
CA GLY A 129 -4.62 -4.10 0.54
C GLY A 129 -4.93 -2.90 1.42
N TYR A 130 -4.47 -1.74 0.95
CA TYR A 130 -4.69 -0.44 1.55
C TYR A 130 -4.97 0.59 0.47
N ARG A 131 -5.98 1.42 0.69
CA ARG A 131 -6.16 2.68 -0.01
C ARG A 131 -5.62 3.79 0.87
N VAL A 132 -4.67 4.54 0.36
CA VAL A 132 -3.94 5.55 1.12
C VAL A 132 -4.08 6.90 0.44
N ALA A 133 -4.40 7.93 1.20
CA ALA A 133 -4.50 9.31 0.75
C ALA A 133 -3.75 10.21 1.72
N GLY A 134 -3.03 11.22 1.25
CA GLY A 134 -2.28 12.10 2.13
C GLY A 134 -1.48 13.14 1.39
N GLN A 135 -0.71 13.93 2.13
CA GLN A 135 0.18 14.94 1.58
C GLN A 135 1.63 14.43 1.53
N PRO A 136 2.37 14.65 0.43
CA PRO A 136 1.91 15.24 -0.85
C PRO A 136 0.94 14.30 -1.60
N ALA A 137 0.10 14.88 -2.45
CA ALA A 137 -0.73 14.11 -3.37
C ALA A 137 0.16 13.36 -4.41
N PRO A 138 -0.28 12.23 -4.99
CA PRO A 138 0.55 11.41 -5.89
C PRO A 138 1.23 12.18 -7.05
N PRO A 139 0.56 13.10 -7.78
CA PRO A 139 1.20 13.89 -8.83
C PRO A 139 2.28 14.86 -8.31
N GLU A 140 2.10 15.39 -7.10
CA GLU A 140 3.07 16.27 -6.44
C GLU A 140 4.27 15.48 -5.92
N ALA A 141 4.01 14.32 -5.34
CA ALA A 141 5.02 13.40 -4.84
C ALA A 141 6.00 13.00 -5.97
N LEU A 142 5.46 12.64 -7.14
CA LEU A 142 6.29 12.29 -8.30
C LEU A 142 7.13 13.48 -8.79
N ARG A 143 6.54 14.67 -8.87
CA ARG A 143 7.27 15.90 -9.25
C ARG A 143 8.40 16.19 -8.28
N ALA A 144 8.13 16.11 -6.97
CA ALA A 144 9.13 16.35 -5.94
C ALA A 144 10.24 15.27 -5.94
N SER A 145 9.92 14.01 -6.21
CA SER A 145 10.90 12.92 -6.33
C SER A 145 11.88 13.19 -7.47
N ARG A 146 11.37 13.49 -8.67
CA ARG A 146 12.21 13.78 -9.85
C ARG A 146 13.05 15.04 -9.69
N ALA A 147 12.60 16.02 -8.91
CA ALA A 147 13.37 17.22 -8.62
C ALA A 147 14.56 16.96 -7.67
N ARG A 148 14.59 15.84 -6.95
CA ARG A 148 15.71 15.44 -6.08
C ARG A 148 16.76 14.59 -6.79
N GLU A 149 16.40 13.98 -7.92
CA GLU A 149 17.27 13.12 -8.72
C GLU A 149 18.07 13.89 -9.78
N ASN A 150 17.69 15.14 -10.07
CA ASN A 150 18.41 16.08 -10.93
C ASN A 150 19.26 17.05 -10.10
#